data_AF-A0A8T6JC68-F1
#
_entry.id   AF-A0A8T6JC68-F1
#
_cell.length_a   1.000
_cell.length_b   1.000
_cell.length_c   1.000
_cell.angle_alpha   90.00
_cell.angle_beta   90.00
_cell.angle_gamma   90.00
#
_symmetry.space_group_name_H-M   'P 1'
#
loop_
_entity.id
_entity.type
_entity.pdbx_description
1 polymer ?
#
loop_
_entity_poly.entity_id
_entity_poly.type
_entity_poly.pdbx_seq_one_letter_code
_entity_poly.pdbx_strand_id
1 'polypeptide(L)'
;MAFAHTVARLPVFYGWVIVGCMFLLLWTAHGLTLAGIPVFDELILEELGISRGTLKFRDFITVMCAGLSGPLVGYLADRYGARPVILAGLLFLSAALFLYSTISSPTHIYLIHVLMGLCFSATNIVVIVVLLSNWFVTRRGIALGLALAGTSLGSAFIPQLSAWLIGQMHWRDAAQVLGCLPIVLIPVLYFLIRERPADLGVQPLGGEAAPRTAPAGPQDIDMREVWAQVRTFNFVLLGVIAALIFYTSNAFIQHTFLYLRDQGFEPSAAATGFTIIFVSGLVGKIASGFLVEKWGVKPIWVAFQGLMLAGALVMVFQGADGVWIGLSCIGFGWGGAYALTQLFISNTFPPHALGRLMGLFVVIEAVGAGSGSWLTGVMFDAQGSYDLAFLLTVGFMLAAIVGTRFLRARPS
;
A
#
# COMPACT_ATOMS: atom_id res chain seq x y z
N MET A 1 5.25 -33.37 -16.36
CA MET A 1 4.92 -34.56 -15.53
C MET A 1 5.92 -34.79 -14.40
N ALA A 2 7.24 -34.72 -14.63
CA ALA A 2 8.25 -34.92 -13.57
C ALA A 2 8.09 -33.99 -12.33
N PHE A 3 7.88 -32.68 -12.55
CA PHE A 3 7.70 -31.70 -11.47
C PHE A 3 6.42 -31.93 -10.63
N ALA A 4 5.31 -32.36 -11.25
CA ALA A 4 4.06 -32.62 -10.54
C ALA A 4 4.19 -33.83 -9.59
N HIS A 5 4.91 -34.88 -10.01
CA HIS A 5 5.22 -36.02 -9.14
C HIS A 5 6.12 -35.65 -7.97
N THR A 6 7.03 -34.68 -8.14
CA THR A 6 7.85 -34.15 -7.03
C THR A 6 7.01 -33.34 -6.04
N VAL A 7 6.07 -32.51 -6.53
CA VAL A 7 5.19 -31.69 -5.67
C VAL A 7 4.25 -32.55 -4.82
N ALA A 8 3.70 -33.64 -5.38
CA ALA A 8 2.86 -34.58 -4.63
C ALA A 8 3.63 -35.31 -3.50
N ARG A 9 4.96 -35.29 -3.51
CA ARG A 9 5.83 -35.88 -2.48
C ARG A 9 6.36 -34.86 -1.48
N LEU A 10 6.03 -33.57 -1.60
CA LEU A 10 6.44 -32.56 -0.63
C LEU A 10 5.69 -32.78 0.70
N PRO A 11 6.36 -32.70 1.86
CA PRO A 11 5.72 -32.82 3.17
C PRO A 11 4.82 -31.62 3.51
N VAL A 12 4.86 -30.56 2.70
CA VAL A 12 4.13 -29.30 2.90
C VAL A 12 3.27 -29.01 1.68
N PHE A 13 2.00 -28.63 1.92
CA PHE A 13 1.08 -28.20 0.87
C PHE A 13 1.66 -27.05 0.03
N TYR A 14 1.72 -27.23 -1.29
CA TYR A 14 2.38 -26.29 -2.22
C TYR A 14 1.79 -24.87 -2.19
N GLY A 15 0.54 -24.69 -1.77
CA GLY A 15 -0.04 -23.35 -1.59
C GLY A 15 0.76 -22.46 -0.63
N TRP A 16 1.51 -23.03 0.33
CA TRP A 16 2.40 -22.23 1.18
C TRP A 16 3.63 -21.68 0.44
N VAL A 17 4.10 -22.37 -0.61
CA VAL A 17 5.12 -21.84 -1.52
C VAL A 17 4.56 -20.63 -2.28
N ILE A 18 3.29 -20.70 -2.70
CA ILE A 18 2.59 -19.58 -3.34
C ILE A 18 2.48 -18.39 -2.37
N VAL A 19 2.14 -18.62 -1.11
CA VAL A 19 2.15 -17.56 -0.07
C VAL A 19 3.53 -16.90 0.03
N GLY A 20 4.61 -17.68 0.08
CA GLY A 20 5.98 -17.15 0.09
C GLY A 20 6.31 -16.33 -1.17
N CYS A 21 5.87 -16.78 -2.35
CA CYS A 21 6.03 -16.04 -3.60
C CYS A 21 5.29 -14.68 -3.55
N MET A 22 4.06 -14.67 -3.06
CA MET A 22 3.26 -13.45 -2.94
C MET A 22 3.82 -12.49 -1.89
N PHE A 23 4.37 -13.03 -0.80
CA PHE A 23 5.11 -12.26 0.19
C PHE A 23 6.32 -11.55 -0.43
N LEU A 24 7.17 -12.28 -1.16
CA LEU A 24 8.37 -11.72 -1.80
C LEU A 24 8.03 -10.70 -2.89
N LEU A 25 6.95 -10.95 -3.64
CA LEU A 25 6.41 -10.00 -4.61
C LEU A 25 6.02 -8.69 -3.94
N LEU A 26 5.21 -8.74 -2.88
CA LEU A 26 4.76 -7.55 -2.15
C LEU A 26 5.91 -6.85 -1.44
N TRP A 27 6.82 -7.61 -0.84
CA TRP A 27 8.02 -7.08 -0.19
C TRP A 27 8.86 -6.25 -1.16
N THR A 28 9.08 -6.77 -2.36
CA THR A 28 9.84 -6.08 -3.41
C THR A 28 9.05 -4.90 -3.98
N ALA A 29 7.81 -5.11 -4.39
CA ALA A 29 7.02 -4.09 -5.10
C ALA A 29 6.66 -2.90 -4.20
N HIS A 30 6.14 -3.15 -2.99
CA HIS A 30 5.79 -2.07 -2.06
C HIS A 30 7.03 -1.38 -1.51
N GLY A 31 8.04 -2.17 -1.13
CA GLY A 31 9.28 -1.64 -0.57
C GLY A 31 9.97 -0.70 -1.55
N LEU A 32 10.12 -1.09 -2.82
CA LEU A 32 10.77 -0.25 -3.83
C LEU A 32 9.90 0.94 -4.27
N THR A 33 8.59 0.76 -4.40
CA THR A 33 7.71 1.80 -4.99
C THR A 33 7.32 2.88 -4.00
N LEU A 34 7.00 2.52 -2.75
CA LEU A 34 6.39 3.46 -1.79
C LEU A 34 7.35 3.99 -0.73
N ALA A 35 8.39 3.23 -0.36
CA ALA A 35 9.26 3.57 0.77
C ALA A 35 10.74 3.70 0.38
N GLY A 36 11.20 2.95 -0.62
CA GLY A 36 12.60 2.92 -1.04
C GLY A 36 13.05 4.19 -1.76
N ILE A 37 12.23 4.73 -2.67
CA ILE A 37 12.55 5.95 -3.43
C ILE A 37 12.68 7.20 -2.53
N PRO A 38 11.82 7.44 -1.53
CA PRO A 38 11.94 8.59 -0.64
C PRO A 38 13.32 8.79 0.02
N VAL A 39 14.11 7.72 0.17
CA VAL A 39 15.48 7.79 0.70
C VAL A 39 16.43 8.58 -0.21
N PHE A 40 16.11 8.69 -1.51
CA PHE A 40 16.89 9.46 -2.48
C PHE A 40 16.45 10.93 -2.56
N ASP A 41 15.42 11.34 -1.84
CA ASP A 41 14.76 12.62 -2.08
C ASP A 41 15.65 13.83 -1.84
N GLU A 42 16.39 13.84 -0.74
CA GLU A 42 17.34 14.90 -0.42
C GLU A 42 18.36 15.08 -1.55
N LEU A 43 18.96 13.97 -2.01
CA LEU A 43 19.96 13.97 -3.07
C LEU A 43 19.39 14.45 -4.42
N ILE A 44 18.14 14.09 -4.72
CA ILE A 44 17.45 14.54 -5.95
C ILE A 44 17.12 16.03 -5.87
N LEU A 45 16.70 16.53 -4.70
CA LEU A 45 16.43 17.96 -4.49
C LEU A 45 17.70 18.78 -4.68
N GLU A 46 18.81 18.33 -4.09
CA GLU A 46 20.12 18.98 -4.20
C GLU A 46 20.64 18.97 -5.65
N GLU A 47 20.59 17.83 -6.33
CA GLU A 47 21.15 17.69 -7.67
C GLU A 47 20.35 18.46 -8.73
N LEU A 48 19.01 18.45 -8.64
CA LEU A 48 18.14 19.10 -9.63
C LEU A 48 17.78 20.55 -9.27
N GLY A 49 18.02 20.97 -8.03
CA GLY A 49 17.65 22.30 -7.55
C GLY A 49 16.14 22.57 -7.58
N ILE A 50 15.32 21.53 -7.34
CA ILE A 50 13.86 21.61 -7.42
C ILE A 50 13.22 21.69 -6.03
N SER A 51 11.98 22.19 -5.96
CA SER A 51 11.26 22.31 -4.70
C SER A 51 10.69 20.96 -4.22
N ARG A 52 10.36 20.84 -2.92
CA ARG A 52 9.79 19.60 -2.37
C ARG A 52 8.40 19.33 -2.91
N GLY A 53 7.57 20.34 -3.06
CA GLY A 53 6.26 20.22 -3.70
C GLY A 53 6.37 19.70 -5.14
N THR A 54 7.36 20.18 -5.90
CA THR A 54 7.66 19.69 -7.25
C THR A 54 8.05 18.21 -7.20
N LEU A 55 8.99 17.83 -6.33
CA LEU A 55 9.40 16.43 -6.19
C LEU A 55 8.22 15.53 -5.78
N LYS A 56 7.46 15.92 -4.75
CA LYS A 56 6.39 15.13 -4.13
C LYS A 56 5.12 15.04 -4.95
N PHE A 57 4.96 15.88 -5.98
CA PHE A 57 3.92 15.67 -6.99
C PHE A 57 4.04 14.31 -7.68
N ARG A 58 5.25 13.75 -7.77
CA ARG A 58 5.47 12.40 -8.30
C ARG A 58 4.73 11.32 -7.51
N ASP A 59 4.63 11.47 -6.18
CA ASP A 59 3.99 10.48 -5.30
C ASP A 59 2.47 10.52 -5.50
N PHE A 60 1.91 11.72 -5.77
CA PHE A 60 0.52 11.91 -6.21
C PHE A 60 0.24 11.17 -7.52
N ILE A 61 1.12 11.34 -8.53
CA ILE A 61 1.00 10.65 -9.81
C ILE A 61 0.99 9.13 -9.61
N THR A 62 1.92 8.59 -8.83
CA THR A 62 2.04 7.14 -8.62
C THR A 62 0.77 6.53 -8.04
N VAL A 63 0.22 7.11 -6.96
CA VAL A 63 -1.00 6.56 -6.34
C VAL A 63 -2.24 6.77 -7.18
N MET A 64 -2.34 7.89 -7.92
CA MET A 64 -3.42 8.13 -8.89
C MET A 64 -3.39 7.14 -10.04
N CYS A 65 -2.24 6.98 -10.68
CA CYS A 65 -2.05 6.01 -11.75
C CYS A 65 -2.34 4.59 -11.26
N ALA A 66 -1.91 4.22 -10.05
CA ALA A 66 -2.23 2.92 -9.46
C ALA A 66 -3.74 2.72 -9.24
N GLY A 67 -4.43 3.70 -8.64
CA GLY A 67 -5.87 3.63 -8.37
C GLY A 67 -6.70 3.55 -9.66
N LEU A 68 -6.37 4.36 -10.66
CA LEU A 68 -7.10 4.42 -11.94
C LEU A 68 -6.82 3.23 -12.86
N SER A 69 -5.64 2.63 -12.77
CA SER A 69 -5.26 1.46 -13.60
C SER A 69 -5.77 0.13 -13.07
N GLY A 70 -6.31 0.08 -11.85
CA GLY A 70 -6.84 -1.14 -11.22
C GLY A 70 -7.79 -1.95 -12.12
N PRO A 71 -8.83 -1.35 -12.74
CA PRO A 71 -9.72 -2.06 -13.65
C PRO A 71 -9.02 -2.64 -14.88
N LEU A 72 -8.08 -1.90 -15.47
CA LEU A 72 -7.30 -2.36 -16.62
C LEU A 72 -6.45 -3.57 -16.25
N VAL A 73 -5.74 -3.50 -15.12
CA VAL A 73 -4.92 -4.60 -14.61
C VAL A 73 -5.78 -5.82 -14.28
N GLY A 74 -6.93 -5.62 -13.64
CA GLY A 74 -7.88 -6.69 -13.35
C GLY A 74 -8.34 -7.41 -14.63
N TYR A 75 -8.71 -6.65 -15.66
CA TYR A 75 -9.06 -7.20 -16.97
C TYR A 75 -7.91 -8.00 -17.60
N LEU A 76 -6.69 -7.50 -17.55
CA LEU A 76 -5.51 -8.20 -18.06
C LEU A 76 -5.24 -9.49 -17.28
N ALA A 77 -5.39 -9.48 -15.95
CA ALA A 77 -5.20 -10.65 -15.10
C ALA A 77 -6.28 -11.72 -15.36
N ASP A 78 -7.53 -11.31 -15.59
CA ASP A 78 -8.61 -12.23 -15.94
C ASP A 78 -8.42 -12.86 -17.33
N ARG A 79 -7.93 -12.07 -18.30
CA ARG A 79 -7.76 -12.52 -19.70
C ARG A 79 -6.50 -13.36 -19.92
N TYR A 80 -5.37 -12.96 -19.34
CA TYR A 80 -4.07 -13.56 -19.59
C TYR A 80 -3.54 -14.41 -18.41
N GLY A 81 -4.23 -14.39 -17.27
CA GLY A 81 -3.76 -15.01 -16.03
C GLY A 81 -2.98 -14.03 -15.15
N ALA A 82 -2.91 -14.33 -13.86
CA ALA A 82 -2.22 -13.53 -12.86
C ALA A 82 -0.70 -13.51 -13.09
N ARG A 83 -0.11 -14.62 -13.54
CA ARG A 83 1.34 -14.77 -13.62
C ARG A 83 1.98 -13.86 -14.67
N PRO A 84 1.53 -13.79 -15.94
CA PRO A 84 2.13 -12.89 -16.91
C PRO A 84 2.05 -11.42 -16.51
N VAL A 85 0.93 -11.02 -15.86
CA VAL A 85 0.73 -9.64 -15.38
C VAL A 85 1.73 -9.30 -14.27
N ILE A 86 1.92 -10.19 -13.29
CA ILE A 86 2.91 -10.01 -12.21
C ILE A 86 4.32 -9.86 -12.79
N LEU A 87 4.71 -10.74 -13.72
CA LEU A 87 6.05 -10.74 -14.29
C LEU A 87 6.32 -9.49 -15.14
N ALA A 88 5.33 -9.05 -15.92
CA ALA A 88 5.40 -7.79 -16.65
C ALA A 88 5.52 -6.59 -15.69
N GLY A 89 4.74 -6.59 -14.59
CA GLY A 89 4.82 -5.56 -13.56
C GLY A 89 6.22 -5.46 -12.93
N LEU A 90 6.86 -6.59 -12.60
CA LEU A 90 8.23 -6.61 -12.08
C LEU A 90 9.27 -6.16 -13.10
N LEU A 91 9.10 -6.54 -14.37
CA LEU A 91 9.99 -6.10 -15.45
C LEU A 91 9.92 -4.57 -15.62
N PHE A 92 8.72 -4.02 -15.64
CA PHE A 92 8.53 -2.57 -15.74
C PHE A 92 8.97 -1.83 -14.47
N LEU A 93 8.80 -2.40 -13.28
CA LEU A 93 9.33 -1.84 -12.03
C LEU A 93 10.86 -1.75 -12.07
N SER A 94 11.52 -2.81 -12.55
CA SER A 94 12.96 -2.79 -12.78
C SER A 94 13.36 -1.70 -13.78
N ALA A 95 12.70 -1.66 -14.94
CA ALA A 95 12.96 -0.65 -15.96
C ALA A 95 12.76 0.78 -15.42
N ALA A 96 11.73 1.01 -14.60
CA ALA A 96 11.49 2.29 -13.95
C ALA A 96 12.65 2.69 -13.02
N LEU A 97 13.20 1.76 -12.24
CA LEU A 97 14.35 2.02 -11.36
C LEU A 97 15.65 2.27 -12.13
N PHE A 98 15.89 1.55 -13.23
CA PHE A 98 17.01 1.85 -14.13
C PHE A 98 16.85 3.23 -14.78
N LEU A 99 15.66 3.57 -15.27
CA LEU A 99 15.36 4.91 -15.79
C LEU A 99 15.51 5.99 -14.71
N TYR A 100 15.22 5.67 -13.45
CA TYR A 100 15.40 6.58 -12.31
C TYR A 100 16.85 7.07 -12.19
N SER A 101 17.84 6.22 -12.51
CA SER A 101 19.25 6.62 -12.52
C SER A 101 19.60 7.67 -13.59
N THR A 102 18.73 7.89 -14.58
CA THR A 102 18.93 8.83 -15.69
C THR A 102 18.14 10.14 -15.54
N ILE A 103 17.52 10.35 -14.38
CA ILE A 103 16.74 11.56 -14.12
C ILE A 103 17.63 12.81 -14.19
N SER A 104 17.16 13.77 -14.98
CA SER A 104 17.76 15.09 -15.17
C SER A 104 16.75 16.24 -15.10
N SER A 105 15.44 15.94 -15.00
CA SER A 105 14.38 16.94 -14.93
C SER A 105 13.14 16.42 -14.19
N PRO A 106 12.29 17.30 -13.62
CA PRO A 106 11.01 16.92 -13.02
C PRO A 106 10.10 16.15 -13.96
N THR A 107 10.09 16.50 -15.25
CA THR A 107 9.28 15.82 -16.25
C THR A 107 9.69 14.35 -16.39
N HIS A 108 10.99 14.04 -16.36
CA HIS A 108 11.46 12.66 -16.34
C HIS A 108 10.94 11.91 -15.10
N ILE A 109 11.00 12.55 -13.92
CA ILE A 109 10.48 11.98 -12.66
C ILE A 109 9.00 11.61 -12.81
N TYR A 110 8.18 12.52 -13.34
CA TYR A 110 6.75 12.31 -13.49
C TYR A 110 6.41 11.18 -14.46
N LEU A 111 7.09 11.11 -15.61
CA LEU A 111 6.87 10.02 -16.58
C LEU A 111 7.24 8.66 -15.99
N ILE A 112 8.35 8.59 -15.25
CA ILE A 112 8.75 7.34 -14.57
C ILE A 112 7.71 6.96 -13.52
N HIS A 113 7.17 7.92 -12.77
CA HIS A 113 6.15 7.64 -11.74
C HIS A 113 4.77 7.27 -12.30
N VAL A 114 4.41 7.71 -13.51
CA VAL A 114 3.27 7.13 -14.25
C VAL A 114 3.50 5.63 -14.48
N LEU A 115 4.69 5.25 -14.98
CA LEU A 115 5.04 3.86 -15.17
C LEU A 115 5.02 3.09 -13.85
N MET A 116 5.61 3.63 -12.78
CA MET A 116 5.61 3.00 -11.46
C MET A 116 4.19 2.79 -10.90
N GLY A 117 3.27 3.74 -11.10
CA GLY A 117 1.87 3.57 -10.71
C GLY A 117 1.18 2.41 -11.43
N LEU A 118 1.41 2.26 -12.74
CA LEU A 118 0.90 1.12 -13.53
C LEU A 118 1.49 -0.21 -13.03
N CYS A 119 2.80 -0.24 -12.75
CA CYS A 119 3.49 -1.42 -12.22
C CYS A 119 2.94 -1.81 -10.85
N PHE A 120 2.77 -0.82 -9.97
CA PHE A 120 2.29 -1.00 -8.61
C PHE A 120 0.92 -1.68 -8.63
N SER A 121 0.02 -1.24 -9.51
CA SER A 121 -1.29 -1.87 -9.73
C SER A 121 -1.19 -3.33 -10.18
N ALA A 122 -0.30 -3.65 -11.12
CA ALA A 122 -0.05 -5.02 -11.61
C ALA A 122 0.48 -5.98 -10.54
N THR A 123 1.19 -5.45 -9.53
CA THR A 123 1.74 -6.23 -8.42
C THR A 123 0.91 -6.15 -7.14
N ASN A 124 -0.26 -5.50 -7.18
CA ASN A 124 -1.03 -5.15 -6.00
C ASN A 124 -1.87 -6.33 -5.45
N ILE A 125 -2.47 -6.09 -4.28
CA ILE A 125 -3.28 -7.00 -3.46
C ILE A 125 -4.35 -7.74 -4.28
N VAL A 126 -4.97 -7.12 -5.28
CA VAL A 126 -6.06 -7.73 -6.07
C VAL A 126 -5.61 -9.03 -6.72
N VAL A 127 -4.46 -9.04 -7.40
CA VAL A 127 -3.95 -10.22 -8.12
C VAL A 127 -3.59 -11.34 -7.14
N ILE A 128 -3.10 -10.97 -5.96
CA ILE A 128 -2.69 -11.89 -4.90
C ILE A 128 -3.88 -12.57 -4.24
N VAL A 129 -4.95 -11.80 -3.99
CA VAL A 129 -6.21 -12.33 -3.45
C VAL A 129 -6.77 -13.39 -4.38
N VAL A 130 -6.82 -13.10 -5.69
CA VAL A 130 -7.27 -14.06 -6.71
C VAL A 130 -6.40 -15.32 -6.67
N LEU A 131 -5.07 -15.18 -6.73
CA LEU A 131 -4.17 -16.33 -6.72
C LEU A 131 -4.36 -17.19 -5.46
N LEU A 132 -4.34 -16.59 -4.27
CA LEU A 132 -4.43 -17.35 -3.01
C LEU A 132 -5.82 -17.97 -2.80
N SER A 133 -6.88 -17.35 -3.30
CA SER A 133 -8.24 -17.91 -3.26
C SER A 133 -8.38 -19.22 -4.05
N ASN A 134 -7.55 -19.43 -5.07
CA ASN A 134 -7.50 -20.69 -5.83
C ASN A 134 -6.81 -21.81 -5.04
N TRP A 135 -5.88 -21.48 -4.14
CA TRP A 135 -5.06 -22.47 -3.41
C TRP A 135 -5.63 -22.83 -2.05
N PHE A 136 -6.32 -21.90 -1.40
CA PHE A 136 -6.85 -22.08 -0.05
C PHE A 136 -8.37 -21.95 -0.09
N VAL A 137 -9.11 -22.96 0.36
CA VAL A 137 -10.55 -22.86 0.68
C VAL A 137 -10.69 -22.61 2.19
N THR A 138 -9.99 -23.40 2.99
CA THR A 138 -9.80 -23.17 4.42
C THR A 138 -8.51 -22.39 4.67
N ARG A 139 -8.42 -21.68 5.81
CA ARG A 139 -7.25 -20.86 6.21
C ARG A 139 -6.88 -19.74 5.23
N ARG A 140 -7.80 -19.31 4.35
CA ARG A 140 -7.65 -18.17 3.42
C ARG A 140 -7.12 -16.92 4.11
N GLY A 141 -7.69 -16.57 5.27
CA GLY A 141 -7.28 -15.40 6.04
C GLY A 141 -5.82 -15.45 6.49
N ILE A 142 -5.33 -16.62 6.93
CA ILE A 142 -3.93 -16.80 7.33
C ILE A 142 -3.01 -16.68 6.11
N ALA A 143 -3.35 -17.32 5.00
CA ALA A 143 -2.57 -17.25 3.77
C ALA A 143 -2.47 -15.81 3.25
N LEU A 144 -3.59 -15.07 3.23
CA LEU A 144 -3.64 -13.66 2.86
C LEU A 144 -2.83 -12.80 3.83
N GLY A 145 -3.01 -12.98 5.15
CA GLY A 145 -2.29 -12.22 6.16
C GLY A 145 -0.77 -12.38 6.05
N LEU A 146 -0.29 -13.62 5.85
CA LEU A 146 1.13 -13.90 5.66
C LEU A 146 1.67 -13.29 4.37
N ALA A 147 0.95 -13.36 3.25
CA ALA A 147 1.38 -12.70 2.02
C ALA A 147 1.42 -11.17 2.19
N LEU A 148 0.37 -10.59 2.76
CA LEU A 148 0.23 -9.14 2.96
C LEU A 148 1.25 -8.57 3.94
N ALA A 149 1.79 -9.37 4.87
CA ALA A 149 2.91 -8.95 5.72
C ALA A 149 4.13 -8.50 4.89
N GLY A 150 4.26 -8.99 3.64
CA GLY A 150 5.28 -8.53 2.70
C GLY A 150 5.21 -7.03 2.43
N THR A 151 4.01 -6.43 2.36
CA THR A 151 3.87 -4.98 2.15
C THR A 151 4.54 -4.16 3.25
N SER A 152 4.25 -4.48 4.50
CA SER A 152 4.79 -3.78 5.66
C SER A 152 6.29 -4.03 5.81
N LEU A 153 6.73 -5.29 5.69
CA LEU A 153 8.14 -5.62 5.88
C LEU A 153 9.01 -5.11 4.72
N GLY A 154 8.48 -5.08 3.50
CA GLY A 154 9.13 -4.48 2.34
C GLY A 154 9.37 -3.00 2.57
N SER A 155 8.31 -2.28 2.91
CA SER A 155 8.38 -0.85 3.19
C SER A 155 9.14 -0.51 4.48
N ALA A 156 9.32 -1.45 5.39
CA ALA A 156 10.12 -1.26 6.60
C ALA A 156 11.63 -1.45 6.36
N PHE A 157 12.03 -2.40 5.50
CA PHE A 157 13.44 -2.81 5.37
C PHE A 157 14.11 -2.36 4.06
N ILE A 158 13.38 -2.20 2.96
CA ILE A 158 13.96 -1.66 1.73
C ILE A 158 14.55 -0.25 1.93
N PRO A 159 13.94 0.68 2.68
CA PRO A 159 14.56 1.97 2.95
C PRO A 159 15.92 1.85 3.66
N GLN A 160 16.11 0.83 4.50
CA GLN A 160 17.39 0.59 5.16
C GLN A 160 18.45 0.10 4.18
N LEU A 161 18.06 -0.77 3.27
CA LEU A 161 18.93 -1.18 2.17
C LEU A 161 19.27 0.03 1.29
N SER A 162 18.30 0.89 0.95
CA SER A 162 18.54 2.13 0.20
C SER A 162 19.52 3.05 0.94
N ALA A 163 19.32 3.28 2.24
CA ALA A 163 20.15 4.16 3.07
C ALA A 163 21.59 3.62 3.20
N TRP A 164 21.72 2.29 3.34
CA TRP A 164 23.02 1.64 3.35
C TRP A 164 23.73 1.80 2.00
N LEU A 165 23.02 1.60 0.87
CA LEU A 165 23.60 1.75 -0.47
C LEU A 165 24.10 3.18 -0.71
N ILE A 166 23.33 4.22 -0.38
CA ILE A 166 23.78 5.62 -0.59
C ILE A 166 24.97 6.01 0.32
N GLY A 167 25.22 5.26 1.39
CA GLY A 167 26.44 5.41 2.20
C GLY A 167 27.69 4.79 1.56
N GLN A 168 27.54 3.98 0.51
CA GLN A 168 28.63 3.25 -0.14
C GLN A 168 28.84 3.65 -1.61
N MET A 169 27.80 4.17 -2.28
CA MET A 169 27.83 4.51 -3.71
C MET A 169 26.90 5.69 -4.01
N HIS A 170 26.95 6.20 -5.24
CA HIS A 170 26.07 7.27 -5.69
C HIS A 170 24.60 6.79 -5.73
N TRP A 171 23.63 7.68 -5.49
CA TRP A 171 22.20 7.30 -5.45
C TRP A 171 21.69 6.74 -6.78
N ARG A 172 22.28 7.19 -7.90
CA ARG A 172 22.00 6.65 -9.24
C ARG A 172 22.39 5.18 -9.35
N ASP A 173 23.57 4.82 -8.83
CA ASP A 173 24.05 3.43 -8.82
C ASP A 173 23.21 2.59 -7.86
N ALA A 174 22.87 3.15 -6.68
CA ALA A 174 21.97 2.52 -5.72
C ALA A 174 20.60 2.19 -6.35
N ALA A 175 20.02 3.12 -7.12
CA ALA A 175 18.76 2.90 -7.84
C ALA A 175 18.88 1.74 -8.86
N GLN A 176 19.99 1.63 -9.58
CA GLN A 176 20.25 0.52 -10.49
C GLN A 176 20.37 -0.83 -9.75
N VAL A 177 21.12 -0.85 -8.64
CA VAL A 177 21.26 -2.05 -7.79
C VAL A 177 19.90 -2.51 -7.25
N LEU A 178 19.07 -1.58 -6.78
CA LEU A 178 17.70 -1.88 -6.36
C LEU A 178 16.82 -2.34 -7.54
N GLY A 179 17.06 -1.81 -8.75
CA GLY A 179 16.43 -2.24 -9.99
C GLY A 179 16.75 -3.69 -10.38
N CYS A 180 17.85 -4.27 -9.90
CA CYS A 180 18.17 -5.68 -10.10
C CYS A 180 17.30 -6.62 -9.25
N LEU A 181 16.76 -6.15 -8.12
CA LEU A 181 15.99 -6.99 -7.20
C LEU A 181 14.73 -7.60 -7.86
N PRO A 182 13.87 -6.82 -8.57
CA PRO A 182 12.78 -7.40 -9.36
C PRO A 182 13.27 -8.37 -10.45
N ILE A 183 14.39 -8.10 -11.11
CA ILE A 183 14.96 -8.98 -12.17
C ILE A 183 15.29 -10.35 -11.61
N VAL A 184 15.97 -10.39 -10.47
CA VAL A 184 16.33 -11.66 -9.80
C VAL A 184 15.08 -12.41 -9.33
N LEU A 185 14.03 -11.68 -8.95
CA LEU A 185 12.77 -12.28 -8.51
C LEU A 185 11.93 -12.86 -9.67
N ILE A 186 12.00 -12.31 -10.88
CA ILE A 186 11.27 -12.79 -12.06
C ILE A 186 11.44 -14.29 -12.32
N PRO A 187 12.66 -14.88 -12.44
CA PRO A 187 12.80 -16.31 -12.69
C PRO A 187 12.25 -17.16 -11.53
N VAL A 188 12.47 -16.73 -10.29
CA VAL A 188 11.94 -17.41 -9.09
C VAL A 188 10.42 -17.49 -9.17
N LEU A 189 9.75 -16.37 -9.42
CA LEU A 189 8.30 -16.32 -9.54
C LEU A 189 7.78 -17.02 -10.79
N TYR A 190 8.49 -16.93 -11.91
CA TYR A 190 8.15 -17.65 -13.12
C TYR A 190 8.14 -19.17 -12.86
N PHE A 191 9.16 -19.74 -12.23
CA PHE A 191 9.18 -21.19 -12.01
C PHE A 191 8.22 -21.64 -10.91
N LEU A 192 8.04 -20.84 -9.85
CA LEU A 192 7.28 -21.25 -8.66
C LEU A 192 5.79 -20.90 -8.72
N ILE A 193 5.39 -19.78 -9.35
CA ILE A 193 3.98 -19.39 -9.41
C ILE A 193 3.22 -20.35 -10.33
N ARG A 194 2.20 -20.96 -9.74
CA ARG A 194 1.21 -21.80 -10.40
C ARG A 194 -0.16 -21.23 -10.07
N GLU A 195 -0.95 -20.97 -11.09
CA GLU A 195 -2.22 -20.25 -10.92
C GLU A 195 -3.28 -21.13 -10.27
N ARG A 196 -3.26 -22.42 -10.57
CA ARG A 196 -4.25 -23.37 -10.05
C ARG A 196 -3.57 -24.60 -9.43
N PRO A 197 -4.12 -25.12 -8.32
CA PRO A 197 -3.76 -26.45 -7.80
C PRO A 197 -3.87 -27.54 -8.88
N ALA A 198 -4.90 -27.45 -9.73
CA ALA A 198 -5.13 -28.38 -10.83
C ALA A 198 -3.97 -28.46 -11.84
N ASP A 199 -3.22 -27.36 -12.04
CA ASP A 199 -2.05 -27.35 -12.93
C ASP A 199 -0.91 -28.25 -12.39
N LEU A 200 -0.96 -28.62 -11.11
CA LEU A 200 -0.05 -29.57 -10.45
C LEU A 200 -0.71 -30.91 -10.12
N GLY A 201 -1.96 -31.13 -10.51
CA GLY A 201 -2.71 -32.34 -10.18
C GLY A 201 -3.05 -32.47 -8.69
N VAL A 202 -3.06 -31.36 -7.94
CA VAL A 202 -3.42 -31.33 -6.50
C VAL A 202 -4.73 -30.58 -6.28
N GLN A 203 -5.42 -30.89 -5.19
CA GLN A 203 -6.61 -30.17 -4.74
C GLN A 203 -6.24 -28.98 -3.86
N PRO A 204 -7.06 -27.92 -3.81
CA PRO A 204 -6.82 -26.83 -2.87
C PRO A 204 -7.00 -27.27 -1.42
N LEU A 205 -6.43 -26.49 -0.50
CA LEU A 205 -6.52 -26.78 0.92
C LEU A 205 -7.95 -26.59 1.42
N GLY A 206 -8.61 -27.68 1.83
CA GLY A 206 -9.96 -27.65 2.38
C GLY A 206 -11.07 -28.15 1.47
N GLY A 207 -10.75 -28.83 0.36
CA GLY A 207 -11.72 -29.50 -0.50
C GLY A 207 -11.61 -29.06 -1.96
N GLU A 208 -12.62 -29.39 -2.77
CA GLU A 208 -12.71 -28.88 -4.14
C GLU A 208 -12.75 -27.35 -4.11
N ALA A 209 -11.93 -26.69 -4.94
CA ALA A 209 -12.13 -25.27 -5.19
C ALA A 209 -13.54 -25.16 -5.74
N ALA A 210 -14.35 -24.29 -5.14
CA ALA A 210 -15.63 -23.93 -5.73
C ALA A 210 -15.38 -23.70 -7.24
N PRO A 211 -16.13 -24.38 -8.13
CA PRO A 211 -16.00 -24.12 -9.56
C PRO A 211 -16.10 -22.61 -9.69
N ARG A 212 -15.21 -22.01 -10.49
CA ARG A 212 -15.30 -20.59 -10.83
C ARG A 212 -16.79 -20.27 -10.93
N THR A 213 -17.34 -19.51 -9.99
CA THR A 213 -18.31 -18.52 -10.43
C THR A 213 -17.52 -17.83 -11.51
N ALA A 214 -17.89 -18.06 -12.78
CA ALA A 214 -17.28 -17.40 -13.92
C ALA A 214 -16.97 -15.95 -13.53
N PRO A 215 -15.86 -15.33 -13.99
CA PRO A 215 -15.62 -13.90 -13.71
C PRO A 215 -16.96 -13.23 -13.90
N ALA A 216 -17.58 -12.72 -12.84
CA ALA A 216 -19.02 -12.63 -12.76
C ALA A 216 -19.48 -11.84 -13.99
N GLY A 217 -19.88 -12.58 -15.04
CA GLY A 217 -19.82 -12.05 -16.40
C GLY A 217 -20.77 -10.89 -16.39
N PRO A 218 -20.31 -9.68 -16.81
CA PRO A 218 -20.63 -8.42 -16.15
C PRO A 218 -21.95 -8.58 -15.45
N GLN A 219 -21.94 -8.91 -14.15
CA GLN A 219 -23.21 -9.04 -13.44
C GLN A 219 -23.97 -7.79 -13.84
N ASP A 220 -25.20 -7.95 -14.35
CA ASP A 220 -26.13 -6.87 -14.65
C ASP A 220 -26.51 -6.19 -13.33
N ILE A 221 -25.49 -5.73 -12.60
CA ILE A 221 -25.55 -4.85 -11.47
C ILE A 221 -25.99 -3.56 -12.12
N ASP A 222 -27.24 -3.22 -11.85
CA ASP A 222 -27.81 -1.96 -12.26
C ASP A 222 -26.89 -0.85 -11.76
N MET A 223 -26.25 -0.13 -12.69
CA MET A 223 -25.41 1.01 -12.35
C MET A 223 -26.19 2.05 -11.55
N ARG A 224 -27.52 2.10 -11.70
CA ARG A 224 -28.39 2.99 -10.91
C ARG A 224 -28.30 2.68 -9.42
N GLU A 225 -28.18 1.42 -9.01
CA GLU A 225 -28.04 1.05 -7.60
C GLU A 225 -26.69 1.48 -7.04
N VAL A 226 -25.60 1.32 -7.80
CA VAL A 226 -24.27 1.81 -7.42
C VAL A 226 -24.30 3.33 -7.27
N TRP A 227 -24.86 4.04 -8.26
CA TRP A 227 -25.00 5.50 -8.23
C TRP A 227 -25.90 5.98 -7.09
N ALA A 228 -26.92 5.22 -6.72
CA ALA A 228 -27.75 5.51 -5.55
C ALA A 228 -26.92 5.43 -4.26
N GLN A 229 -26.07 4.41 -4.11
CA GLN A 229 -25.18 4.29 -2.94
C GLN A 229 -24.17 5.44 -2.85
N VAL A 230 -23.58 5.84 -3.98
CA VAL A 230 -22.58 6.94 -4.05
C VAL A 230 -23.15 8.28 -3.54
N ARG A 231 -24.46 8.48 -3.70
CA ARG A 231 -25.15 9.70 -3.25
C ARG A 231 -25.60 9.66 -1.79
N THR A 232 -25.41 8.54 -1.09
CA THR A 232 -25.81 8.41 0.31
C THR A 232 -24.87 9.21 1.21
N PHE A 233 -25.42 9.74 2.32
CA PHE A 233 -24.64 10.40 3.36
C PHE A 233 -23.50 9.51 3.87
N ASN A 234 -23.78 8.20 4.08
CA ASN A 234 -22.76 7.25 4.54
C ASN A 234 -21.61 7.10 3.55
N PHE A 235 -21.88 7.04 2.24
CA PHE A 235 -20.82 6.94 1.24
C PHE A 235 -19.93 8.18 1.22
N VAL A 236 -20.55 9.37 1.13
CA VAL A 236 -19.81 10.63 1.09
C VAL A 236 -18.98 10.81 2.37
N LEU A 237 -19.59 10.60 3.54
CA LEU A 237 -18.91 10.76 4.82
C LEU A 237 -17.78 9.74 5.00
N LEU A 238 -18.00 8.48 4.65
CA LEU A 238 -16.97 7.44 4.71
C LEU A 238 -15.83 7.72 3.73
N GLY A 239 -16.15 8.25 2.54
CA GLY A 239 -15.16 8.66 1.55
C GLY A 239 -14.30 9.80 2.06
N VAL A 240 -14.91 10.82 2.68
CA VAL A 240 -14.18 11.92 3.32
C VAL A 240 -13.29 11.40 4.45
N ILE A 241 -13.82 10.56 5.35
CA ILE A 241 -13.02 9.98 6.45
C ILE A 241 -11.83 9.18 5.91
N ALA A 242 -12.05 8.34 4.89
CA ALA A 242 -11.00 7.58 4.25
C ALA A 242 -9.93 8.50 3.63
N ALA A 243 -10.34 9.52 2.87
CA ALA A 243 -9.43 10.49 2.28
C ALA A 243 -8.59 11.22 3.35
N LEU A 244 -9.20 11.61 4.48
CA LEU A 244 -8.48 12.28 5.58
C LEU A 244 -7.46 11.35 6.25
N ILE A 245 -7.84 10.09 6.53
CA ILE A 245 -6.92 9.08 7.08
C ILE A 245 -5.72 8.86 6.15
N PHE A 246 -5.99 8.71 4.86
CA PHE A 246 -4.94 8.49 3.87
C PHE A 246 -4.06 9.72 3.65
N TYR A 247 -4.63 10.93 3.66
CA TYR A 247 -3.87 12.17 3.64
C TYR A 247 -2.87 12.19 4.79
N THR A 248 -3.35 12.02 6.04
CA THR A 248 -2.48 12.08 7.22
C THR A 248 -1.39 11.02 7.15
N SER A 249 -1.74 9.78 6.79
CA SER A 249 -0.74 8.71 6.70
C SER A 249 0.36 9.01 5.67
N ASN A 250 0.00 9.52 4.49
CA ASN A 250 0.97 9.73 3.42
C ASN A 250 1.74 11.05 3.57
N ALA A 251 1.19 12.03 4.28
CA ALA A 251 1.93 13.21 4.73
C ALA A 251 3.13 12.79 5.58
N PHE A 252 2.92 11.89 6.55
CA PHE A 252 4.03 11.37 7.36
C PHE A 252 4.90 10.38 6.60
N ILE A 253 4.34 9.34 5.95
CA ILE A 253 5.13 8.32 5.25
C ILE A 253 6.07 8.96 4.22
N GLN A 254 5.57 9.86 3.37
CA GLN A 254 6.40 10.40 2.30
C GLN A 254 7.37 11.49 2.77
N HIS A 255 7.13 12.17 3.90
CA HIS A 255 8.01 13.24 4.38
C HIS A 255 8.90 12.87 5.55
N THR A 256 8.71 11.71 6.20
CA THR A 256 9.49 11.31 7.38
C THR A 256 10.99 11.34 7.12
N PHE A 257 11.44 10.86 5.96
CA PHE A 257 12.86 10.86 5.61
C PHE A 257 13.42 12.28 5.54
N LEU A 258 12.83 13.13 4.69
CA LEU A 258 13.26 14.53 4.54
C LEU A 258 13.17 15.31 5.86
N TYR A 259 12.10 15.10 6.63
CA TYR A 259 11.94 15.72 7.94
C TYR A 259 13.08 15.35 8.89
N LEU A 260 13.40 14.05 9.00
CA LEU A 260 14.50 13.61 9.87
C LEU A 260 15.86 14.11 9.39
N ARG A 261 16.08 14.17 8.08
CA ARG A 261 17.29 14.75 7.48
C ARG A 261 17.44 16.25 7.80
N ASP A 262 16.35 17.02 7.73
CA ASP A 262 16.34 18.44 8.13
C ASP A 262 16.68 18.65 9.61
N GLN A 263 16.31 17.68 10.46
CA GLN A 263 16.64 17.69 11.88
C GLN A 263 18.07 17.19 12.17
N GLY A 264 18.87 16.92 11.13
CA GLY A 264 20.27 16.52 11.25
C GLY A 264 20.49 15.04 11.53
N PHE A 265 19.47 14.18 11.39
CA PHE A 265 19.64 12.74 11.56
C PHE A 265 20.39 12.13 10.39
N GLU A 266 21.26 11.18 10.65
CA GLU A 266 21.94 10.38 9.60
C GLU A 266 20.93 9.61 8.72
N PRO A 267 21.26 9.28 7.46
CA PRO A 267 20.34 8.59 6.55
C PRO A 267 19.82 7.25 7.08
N SER A 268 20.64 6.50 7.82
CA SER A 268 20.24 5.24 8.46
C SER A 268 19.21 5.46 9.58
N ALA A 269 19.36 6.54 10.36
CA ALA A 269 18.38 6.92 11.36
C ALA A 269 17.10 7.42 10.69
N ALA A 270 17.18 8.25 9.64
CA ALA A 270 16.02 8.70 8.88
C ALA A 270 15.22 7.53 8.29
N ALA A 271 15.91 6.52 7.74
CA ALA A 271 15.27 5.30 7.23
C ALA A 271 14.59 4.46 8.34
N THR A 272 15.07 4.53 9.59
CA THR A 272 14.43 3.89 10.76
C THR A 272 13.02 4.41 11.02
N GLY A 273 12.72 5.65 10.61
CA GLY A 273 11.36 6.18 10.64
C GLY A 273 10.37 5.34 9.83
N PHE A 274 10.77 4.87 8.64
CA PHE A 274 9.94 3.96 7.84
C PHE A 274 9.75 2.61 8.53
N THR A 275 10.82 2.04 9.08
CA THR A 275 10.73 0.79 9.83
C THR A 275 9.70 0.90 10.96
N ILE A 276 9.76 1.98 11.73
CA ILE A 276 8.83 2.23 12.84
C ILE A 276 7.39 2.36 12.33
N ILE A 277 7.14 3.19 11.30
CA ILE A 277 5.78 3.37 10.76
C ILE A 277 5.20 2.04 10.27
N PHE A 278 5.95 1.30 9.44
CA PHE A 278 5.41 0.13 8.75
C PHE A 278 5.35 -1.11 9.63
N VAL A 279 6.30 -1.32 10.53
CA VAL A 279 6.23 -2.40 11.54
C VAL A 279 5.10 -2.13 12.52
N SER A 280 5.01 -0.90 13.05
CA SER A 280 3.91 -0.53 13.94
C SER A 280 2.56 -0.66 13.25
N GLY A 281 2.47 -0.29 11.96
CA GLY A 281 1.26 -0.47 11.16
C GLY A 281 0.90 -1.93 10.90
N LEU A 282 1.87 -2.83 10.73
CA LEU A 282 1.60 -4.27 10.66
C LEU A 282 0.97 -4.76 11.96
N VAL A 283 1.56 -4.39 13.10
CA VAL A 283 1.05 -4.76 14.42
C VAL A 283 -0.34 -4.16 14.64
N GLY A 284 -0.57 -2.91 14.28
CA GLY A 284 -1.86 -2.23 14.38
C GLY A 284 -2.95 -2.91 13.55
N LYS A 285 -2.63 -3.33 12.32
CA LYS A 285 -3.54 -4.08 11.46
C LYS A 285 -3.96 -5.40 12.11
N ILE A 286 -3.01 -6.18 12.62
CA ILE A 286 -3.27 -7.45 13.31
C ILE A 286 -4.09 -7.22 14.59
N ALA A 287 -3.66 -6.27 15.42
CA ALA A 287 -4.34 -5.92 16.66
C ALA A 287 -5.80 -5.50 16.41
N SER A 288 -6.06 -4.69 15.37
CA SER A 288 -7.42 -4.25 15.05
C SER A 288 -8.39 -5.39 14.82
N GLY A 289 -7.95 -6.50 14.21
CA GLY A 289 -8.79 -7.70 14.01
C GLY A 289 -9.24 -8.31 15.33
N PHE A 290 -8.29 -8.55 16.25
CA PHE A 290 -8.60 -9.13 17.57
C PHE A 290 -9.42 -8.19 18.46
N LEU A 291 -9.14 -6.88 18.43
CA LEU A 291 -9.83 -5.91 19.28
C LEU A 291 -11.31 -5.75 18.86
N VAL A 292 -11.62 -5.84 17.57
CA VAL A 292 -13.00 -5.69 17.08
C VAL A 292 -13.92 -6.83 17.50
N GLU A 293 -13.41 -8.05 17.64
CA GLU A 293 -14.21 -9.20 18.13
C GLU A 293 -14.79 -8.94 19.52
N LYS A 294 -14.06 -8.18 20.36
CA LYS A 294 -14.45 -7.93 21.75
C LYS A 294 -15.26 -6.64 21.95
N TRP A 295 -14.95 -5.58 21.20
CA TRP A 295 -15.50 -4.23 21.44
C TRP A 295 -16.24 -3.62 20.24
N GLY A 296 -16.35 -4.35 19.13
CA GLY A 296 -17.02 -3.90 17.91
C GLY A 296 -16.17 -2.95 17.05
N VAL A 297 -16.59 -2.78 15.80
CA VAL A 297 -15.82 -2.08 14.76
C VAL A 297 -15.65 -0.58 15.08
N LYS A 298 -16.76 0.11 15.38
CA LYS A 298 -16.79 1.57 15.45
C LYS A 298 -15.94 2.17 16.60
N PRO A 299 -16.02 1.68 17.86
CA PRO A 299 -15.20 2.24 18.95
C PRO A 299 -13.71 2.01 18.74
N ILE A 300 -13.33 0.82 18.26
CA ILE A 300 -11.93 0.48 17.99
C ILE A 300 -11.40 1.32 16.82
N TRP A 301 -12.19 1.54 15.77
CA TRP A 301 -11.78 2.40 14.66
C TRP A 301 -11.50 3.84 15.10
N VAL A 302 -12.37 4.41 15.94
CA VAL A 302 -12.15 5.73 16.56
C VAL A 302 -10.88 5.74 17.43
N ALA A 303 -10.59 4.66 18.16
CA ALA A 303 -9.37 4.55 18.96
C ALA A 303 -8.11 4.58 18.08
N PHE A 304 -8.08 3.86 16.96
CA PHE A 304 -6.96 3.89 16.00
C PHE A 304 -6.80 5.27 15.35
N GLN A 305 -7.90 5.94 14.98
CA GLN A 305 -7.85 7.35 14.53
C GLN A 305 -7.32 8.28 15.63
N GLY A 306 -7.70 8.03 16.90
CA GLY A 306 -7.17 8.73 18.07
C GLY A 306 -5.68 8.54 18.28
N LEU A 307 -5.14 7.35 17.98
CA LEU A 307 -3.69 7.11 18.00
C LEU A 307 -2.97 7.87 16.88
N MET A 308 -3.54 7.95 15.67
CA MET A 308 -3.00 8.80 14.61
C MET A 308 -2.99 10.28 15.02
N LEU A 309 -4.08 10.75 15.64
CA LEU A 309 -4.17 12.11 16.20
C LEU A 309 -3.10 12.35 17.27
N ALA A 310 -2.94 11.43 18.23
CA ALA A 310 -1.93 11.53 19.27
C ALA A 310 -0.52 11.59 18.68
N GLY A 311 -0.22 10.75 17.69
CA GLY A 311 1.07 10.78 17.00
C GLY A 311 1.31 12.09 16.25
N ALA A 312 0.30 12.62 15.56
CA ALA A 312 0.38 13.93 14.91
C ALA A 312 0.62 15.07 15.92
N LEU A 313 -0.06 15.05 17.08
CA LEU A 313 0.17 16.02 18.16
C LEU A 313 1.60 15.93 18.71
N VAL A 314 2.14 14.73 18.90
CA VAL A 314 3.54 14.54 19.31
C VAL A 314 4.49 15.16 18.28
N MET A 315 4.25 14.93 16.98
CA MET A 315 5.06 15.52 15.90
C MET A 315 5.01 17.05 15.89
N VAL A 316 3.84 17.66 16.17
CA VAL A 316 3.68 19.12 16.24
C VAL A 316 4.36 19.73 17.46
N PHE A 317 4.23 19.13 18.64
CA PHE A 317 4.64 19.76 19.90
C PHE A 317 6.03 19.35 20.40
N GLN A 318 6.51 18.16 20.02
CA GLN A 318 7.82 17.65 20.46
C GLN A 318 8.82 17.56 19.30
N GLY A 319 8.36 17.63 18.05
CA GLY A 319 9.23 17.57 16.87
C GLY A 319 10.17 16.35 16.88
N ALA A 320 11.47 16.63 16.75
CA ALA A 320 12.52 15.60 16.72
C ALA A 320 12.61 14.78 18.01
N ASP A 321 12.39 15.38 19.18
CA ASP A 321 12.51 14.70 20.47
C ASP A 321 11.44 13.60 20.64
N GLY A 322 10.24 13.85 20.10
CA GLY A 322 9.11 12.92 20.15
C GLY A 322 8.97 12.01 18.93
N VAL A 323 9.87 12.10 17.95
CA VAL A 323 9.63 11.55 16.60
C VAL A 323 9.35 10.06 16.60
N TRP A 324 10.08 9.26 17.38
CA TRP A 324 9.89 7.81 17.41
C TRP A 324 8.54 7.40 17.99
N ILE A 325 8.08 8.12 19.01
CA ILE A 325 6.75 7.92 19.62
C ILE A 325 5.67 8.37 18.63
N GLY A 326 5.84 9.54 18.03
CA GLY A 326 4.93 10.09 17.03
C GLY A 326 4.71 9.14 15.86
N LEU A 327 5.80 8.69 15.24
CA LEU A 327 5.79 7.75 14.12
C LEU A 327 5.24 6.37 14.50
N SER A 328 5.50 5.87 15.72
CA SER A 328 4.93 4.61 16.21
C SER A 328 3.41 4.71 16.33
N CYS A 329 2.90 5.80 16.90
CA CYS A 329 1.47 6.07 17.05
C CYS A 329 0.78 6.27 15.69
N ILE A 330 1.39 7.02 14.77
CA ILE A 330 0.90 7.19 13.40
C ILE A 330 0.87 5.85 12.67
N GLY A 331 1.95 5.07 12.73
CA GLY A 331 2.05 3.77 12.08
C GLY A 331 1.01 2.78 12.61
N PHE A 332 1.00 2.55 13.92
CA PHE A 332 0.04 1.65 14.58
C PHE A 332 -1.40 2.09 14.34
N GLY A 333 -1.67 3.40 14.51
CA GLY A 333 -2.94 4.05 14.23
C GLY A 333 -3.43 3.79 12.80
N TRP A 334 -2.59 4.08 11.81
CA TRP A 334 -2.92 3.91 10.39
C TRP A 334 -3.17 2.44 10.03
N GLY A 335 -2.33 1.52 10.51
CA GLY A 335 -2.47 0.10 10.21
C GLY A 335 -3.83 -0.48 10.60
N GLY A 336 -4.29 -0.18 11.82
CA GLY A 336 -5.62 -0.58 12.27
C GLY A 336 -6.74 0.24 11.63
N ALA A 337 -6.56 1.56 11.50
CA ALA A 337 -7.56 2.42 10.86
C ALA A 337 -7.86 1.98 9.43
N TYR A 338 -6.83 1.63 8.65
CA TYR A 338 -6.97 1.11 7.29
C TYR A 338 -7.81 -0.18 7.25
N ALA A 339 -7.48 -1.17 8.08
CA ALA A 339 -8.21 -2.44 8.12
C ALA A 339 -9.69 -2.25 8.48
N LEU A 340 -9.96 -1.36 9.43
CA LEU A 340 -11.31 -1.08 9.91
C LEU A 340 -12.12 -0.22 8.96
N THR A 341 -11.49 0.69 8.20
CA THR A 341 -12.15 1.41 7.10
C THR A 341 -12.70 0.42 6.09
N GLN A 342 -11.88 -0.55 5.64
CA GLN A 342 -12.31 -1.58 4.68
C GLN A 342 -13.46 -2.45 5.24
N LEU A 343 -13.36 -2.86 6.50
CA LEU A 343 -14.41 -3.63 7.17
C LEU A 343 -15.72 -2.84 7.33
N PHE A 344 -15.62 -1.54 7.62
CA PHE A 344 -16.80 -0.69 7.76
C PHE A 344 -17.49 -0.48 6.40
N ILE A 345 -16.73 -0.31 5.32
CA ILE A 345 -17.26 -0.26 3.95
C ILE A 345 -18.01 -1.56 3.64
N SER A 346 -17.40 -2.73 3.89
CA SER A 346 -18.03 -4.02 3.59
C SER A 346 -19.33 -4.27 4.38
N ASN A 347 -19.40 -3.79 5.62
CA ASN A 347 -20.59 -3.96 6.46
C ASN A 347 -21.70 -2.95 6.14
N THR A 348 -21.35 -1.79 5.56
CA THR A 348 -22.32 -0.72 5.27
C THR A 348 -23.04 -0.93 3.95
N PHE A 349 -22.33 -1.40 2.92
CA PHE A 349 -22.84 -1.46 1.56
C PHE A 349 -23.30 -2.86 1.15
N PRO A 350 -24.27 -2.98 0.22
CA PRO A 350 -24.79 -4.27 -0.19
C PRO A 350 -23.73 -5.13 -0.91
N PRO A 351 -23.67 -6.45 -0.66
CA PRO A 351 -22.64 -7.32 -1.21
C PRO A 351 -22.55 -7.30 -2.75
N HIS A 352 -23.67 -7.16 -3.47
CA HIS A 352 -23.69 -7.15 -4.93
C HIS A 352 -23.05 -5.89 -5.55
N ALA A 353 -23.08 -4.74 -4.86
CA ALA A 353 -22.46 -3.50 -5.33
C ALA A 353 -21.06 -3.27 -4.74
N LEU A 354 -20.67 -4.07 -3.73
CA LEU A 354 -19.50 -3.82 -2.89
C LEU A 354 -18.19 -3.73 -3.69
N GLY A 355 -17.99 -4.59 -4.69
CA GLY A 355 -16.76 -4.57 -5.50
C GLY A 355 -16.56 -3.25 -6.26
N ARG A 356 -17.63 -2.70 -6.84
CA ARG A 356 -17.58 -1.39 -7.54
C ARG A 356 -17.38 -0.24 -6.57
N LEU A 357 -18.06 -0.27 -5.43
CA LEU A 357 -17.93 0.76 -4.39
C LEU A 357 -16.52 0.76 -3.78
N MET A 358 -15.96 -0.41 -3.50
CA MET A 358 -14.57 -0.56 -3.05
C MET A 358 -13.59 0.04 -4.08
N GLY A 359 -13.82 -0.18 -5.37
CA GLY A 359 -13.04 0.47 -6.44
C GLY A 359 -13.09 2.01 -6.37
N LEU A 360 -14.27 2.59 -6.12
CA LEU A 360 -14.40 4.04 -5.92
C LEU A 360 -13.70 4.52 -4.64
N PHE A 361 -13.79 3.76 -3.54
CA PHE A 361 -13.07 4.08 -2.31
C PHE A 361 -11.56 4.06 -2.53
N VAL A 362 -11.01 3.11 -3.27
CA VAL A 362 -9.58 3.08 -3.61
C VAL A 362 -9.15 4.36 -4.34
N VAL A 363 -9.96 4.89 -5.26
CA VAL A 363 -9.67 6.17 -5.92
C VAL A 363 -9.72 7.34 -4.93
N ILE A 364 -10.71 7.39 -4.05
CA ILE A 364 -10.84 8.43 -3.01
C ILE A 364 -9.65 8.38 -2.04
N GLU A 365 -9.26 7.18 -1.60
CA GLU A 365 -8.10 6.93 -0.74
C GLU A 365 -6.81 7.39 -1.43
N ALA A 366 -6.65 7.07 -2.71
CA ALA A 366 -5.52 7.52 -3.50
C ALA A 366 -5.48 9.04 -3.60
N VAL A 367 -6.62 9.73 -3.74
CA VAL A 367 -6.68 11.21 -3.78
C VAL A 367 -6.22 11.77 -2.45
N GLY A 368 -6.68 11.20 -1.34
CA GLY A 368 -6.22 11.53 0.01
C GLY A 368 -4.70 11.35 0.14
N ALA A 369 -4.20 10.15 -0.18
CA ALA A 369 -2.78 9.80 -0.08
C ALA A 369 -1.89 10.70 -0.95
N GLY A 370 -2.26 10.89 -2.21
CA GLY A 370 -1.50 11.72 -3.14
C GLY A 370 -1.47 13.16 -2.69
N SER A 371 -2.63 13.70 -2.26
CA SER A 371 -2.72 15.08 -1.76
C SER A 371 -1.92 15.25 -0.47
N GLY A 372 -1.90 14.23 0.40
CA GLY A 372 -1.10 14.20 1.61
C GLY A 372 0.39 14.36 1.32
N SER A 373 0.90 13.69 0.30
CA SER A 373 2.30 13.82 -0.12
C SER A 373 2.58 15.14 -0.82
N TRP A 374 1.77 15.51 -1.82
CA TRP A 374 2.05 16.69 -2.62
C TRP A 374 1.86 17.99 -1.84
N LEU A 375 0.72 18.17 -1.17
CA LEU A 375 0.40 19.42 -0.49
C LEU A 375 1.28 19.65 0.74
N THR A 376 1.72 18.58 1.42
CA THR A 376 2.71 18.70 2.50
C THR A 376 4.04 19.25 2.00
N GLY A 377 4.51 18.82 0.82
CA GLY A 377 5.68 19.39 0.16
C GLY A 377 5.50 20.85 -0.23
N VAL A 378 4.33 21.22 -0.77
CA VAL A 378 4.01 22.61 -1.12
C VAL A 378 3.96 23.51 0.12
N MET A 379 3.41 23.03 1.23
CA MET A 379 3.40 23.77 2.50
C MET A 379 4.81 23.98 3.04
N PHE A 380 5.67 22.96 2.93
CA PHE A 380 7.08 23.11 3.28
C PHE A 380 7.77 24.17 2.41
N ASP A 381 7.59 24.13 1.09
CA ASP A 381 8.21 25.11 0.19
C ASP A 381 7.79 26.55 0.51
N ALA A 382 6.57 26.76 1.02
CA ALA A 382 6.05 28.07 1.38
C ALA A 382 6.57 28.61 2.73
N GLN A 383 6.92 27.73 3.68
CA GLN A 383 7.24 28.11 5.07
C GLN A 383 8.66 27.76 5.51
N GLY A 384 9.32 26.84 4.82
CA GLY A 384 10.58 26.24 5.24
C GLY A 384 10.46 25.29 6.45
N SER A 385 9.25 24.95 6.89
CA SER A 385 9.01 24.02 7.99
C SER A 385 7.80 23.12 7.75
N TYR A 386 7.67 22.05 8.54
CA TYR A 386 6.54 21.11 8.48
C TYR A 386 5.38 21.48 9.42
N ASP A 387 5.47 22.58 10.16
CA ASP A 387 4.56 22.87 11.27
C ASP A 387 3.11 23.02 10.82
N LEU A 388 2.85 23.79 9.75
CA LEU A 388 1.50 23.93 9.21
C LEU A 388 0.97 22.59 8.68
N ALA A 389 1.82 21.83 7.98
CA ALA A 389 1.41 20.55 7.41
C ALA A 389 1.04 19.56 8.51
N PHE A 390 1.84 19.45 9.58
CA PHE A 390 1.55 18.59 10.72
C PHE A 390 0.32 19.08 11.49
N LEU A 391 0.15 20.39 11.69
CA LEU A 391 -1.06 20.95 12.30
C LEU A 391 -2.32 20.65 11.48
N LEU A 392 -2.23 20.67 10.15
CA LEU A 392 -3.35 20.29 9.29
C LEU A 392 -3.74 18.82 9.48
N THR A 393 -2.77 17.91 9.63
CA THR A 393 -3.07 16.50 9.91
C THR A 393 -3.80 16.30 11.24
N VAL A 394 -3.51 17.11 12.27
CA VAL A 394 -4.26 17.14 13.54
C VAL A 394 -5.72 17.49 13.28
N GLY A 395 -5.98 18.57 12.53
CA GLY A 395 -7.33 18.99 12.15
C GLY A 395 -8.10 17.91 11.37
N PHE A 396 -7.42 17.24 10.44
CA PHE A 396 -8.00 16.16 9.65
C PHE A 396 -8.34 14.93 10.48
N MET A 397 -7.49 14.55 11.45
CA MET A 397 -7.80 13.42 12.32
C MET A 397 -8.94 13.75 13.30
N LEU A 398 -9.02 14.98 13.81
CA LEU A 398 -10.17 15.44 14.59
C LEU A 398 -11.47 15.36 13.76
N ALA A 399 -11.44 15.85 12.51
CA ALA A 399 -12.57 15.78 11.60
C ALA A 399 -12.98 14.33 11.28
N ALA A 400 -12.01 13.43 11.06
CA ALA A 400 -12.26 12.01 10.83
C ALA A 400 -12.92 11.33 12.04
N ILE A 401 -12.45 11.62 13.26
CA ILE A 401 -13.02 11.10 14.51
C ILE A 401 -14.46 11.58 14.70
N VAL A 402 -14.69 12.89 14.52
CA VAL A 402 -16.03 13.49 14.64
C VAL A 402 -16.95 12.92 13.56
N GLY A 403 -16.50 12.86 12.31
CA GLY A 403 -17.25 12.27 11.20
C GLY A 403 -17.63 10.82 11.46
N THR A 404 -16.70 10.02 12.00
CA THR A 404 -16.96 8.61 12.33
C THR A 404 -18.13 8.46 13.30
N ARG A 405 -18.33 9.40 14.24
CA ARG A 405 -19.47 9.35 15.16
C ARG A 405 -20.82 9.46 14.45
N PHE A 406 -20.91 10.23 13.36
CA PHE A 406 -22.14 10.43 12.60
C PHE A 406 -22.46 9.31 11.61
N LEU A 407 -21.53 8.38 11.36
CA LEU A 407 -21.81 7.21 10.51
C LEU A 407 -22.89 6.33 11.13
N ARG A 408 -23.93 6.06 10.34
CA ARG A 408 -25.03 5.18 10.72
C ARG A 408 -24.68 3.77 10.28
N ALA A 409 -24.57 2.85 11.24
CA ALA A 409 -24.49 1.42 10.90
C ALA A 409 -25.80 1.01 10.22
N ARG A 410 -25.73 0.10 9.25
CA ARG A 410 -26.93 -0.51 8.70
C ARG A 410 -27.68 -1.21 9.85
N PRO A 411 -29.00 -1.00 10.02
CA PRO A 411 -29.78 -1.86 10.90
C PRO A 411 -29.63 -3.29 10.36
N SER A 412 -29.19 -4.20 11.25
CA SER A 412 -29.03 -5.63 10.98
C SER A 412 -30.35 -6.29 10.67
#